data_AF-A0A538R0B9-F1
#
_entry.id   AF-A0A538R0B9-F1
#
_cell.length_a   1.000
_cell.length_b   1.000
_cell.length_c   1.000
_cell.angle_alpha   90.00
_cell.angle_beta   90.00
_cell.angle_gamma   90.00
#
_symmetry.space_group_name_H-M   'P 1'
#
loop_
_entity.id
_entity.type
_entity.pdbx_description
1 polymer ?
#
loop_
_entity_poly.entity_id
_entity_poly.type
_entity_poly.pdbx_seq_one_letter_code
_entity_poly.pdbx_strand_id
1 'polypeptide(L)'
;MVRWAVASPRELLDRARSVLLVDWPTPAVPRALLEAGLVVYGFSPGGYSRAELAVEPAAARDGVRSVPPGAGETHHLVFRRLDRRPDQVDLVYVYRPAAELYGILVTHAQPLGATALWLQPPLTAAEANLLARAGGPEIIEGCDIIEMIRALRGPR
;
A
#
# COMPACT_ATOMS: atom_id res chain seq x y z
N MET A 1 27.51 -19.36 9.10
CA MET A 1 26.20 -19.18 8.46
C MET A 1 25.64 -17.85 8.95
N VAL A 2 25.77 -16.79 8.16
CA VAL A 2 25.27 -15.45 8.53
C VAL A 2 23.75 -15.48 8.35
N ARG A 3 22.99 -15.46 9.45
CA ARG A 3 21.56 -15.11 9.40
C ARG A 3 21.51 -13.63 9.04
N TRP A 4 21.13 -13.31 7.81
CA TRP A 4 20.67 -11.97 7.47
C TRP A 4 19.46 -11.69 8.37
N ALA A 5 19.51 -10.61 9.15
CA ALA A 5 18.35 -10.19 9.92
C ALA A 5 17.26 -9.81 8.91
N VAL A 6 16.08 -10.42 9.07
CA VAL A 6 14.84 -10.00 8.41
C VAL A 6 14.61 -8.54 8.82
N ALA A 7 14.42 -7.64 7.86
CA ALA A 7 14.26 -6.22 8.17
C ALA A 7 12.97 -6.04 8.97
N SER A 8 12.97 -5.20 10.00
CA SER A 8 11.73 -4.95 10.74
C SER A 8 10.69 -4.27 9.84
N PRO A 9 9.38 -4.44 10.09
CA PRO A 9 8.33 -3.72 9.35
C PRO A 9 8.55 -2.20 9.31
N ARG A 10 9.11 -1.65 10.40
CA ARG A 10 9.50 -0.24 10.52
C ARG A 10 10.58 0.14 9.51
N GLU A 11 11.67 -0.65 9.43
CA GLU A 11 12.78 -0.38 8.51
C GLU A 11 12.37 -0.54 7.04
N LEU A 12 11.51 -1.52 6.73
CA LEU A 12 10.97 -1.70 5.38
C LEU A 12 10.13 -0.49 4.96
N LEU A 13 9.27 -0.01 5.86
CA LEU A 13 8.42 1.16 5.58
C LEU A 13 9.22 2.45 5.47
N ASP A 14 10.24 2.64 6.32
CA ASP A 14 11.13 3.82 6.28
C ASP A 14 11.93 3.92 4.98
N ARG A 15 12.32 2.77 4.42
CA ARG A 15 13.09 2.70 3.16
C ARG A 15 12.21 2.77 1.90
N ALA A 16 10.93 2.46 2.02
CA ALA A 16 10.01 2.42 0.90
C ALA A 16 9.78 3.81 0.31
N ARG A 17 9.80 3.90 -1.02
CA ARG A 17 9.51 5.14 -1.75
C ARG A 17 8.16 5.07 -2.44
N SER A 18 7.64 3.87 -2.65
CA SER A 18 6.43 3.62 -3.41
C SER A 18 5.66 2.42 -2.88
N VAL A 19 4.34 2.52 -2.96
CA VAL A 19 3.43 1.48 -2.48
C VAL A 19 2.27 1.31 -3.44
N LEU A 20 1.91 0.05 -3.71
CA LEU A 20 0.64 -0.29 -4.34
C LEU A 20 -0.38 -0.69 -3.27
N LEU A 21 -1.53 -0.02 -3.24
CA LEU A 21 -2.66 -0.39 -2.41
C LEU A 21 -3.61 -1.31 -3.18
N VAL A 22 -3.80 -2.53 -2.69
CA VAL A 22 -4.85 -3.45 -3.13
C VAL A 22 -5.95 -3.43 -2.09
N ASP A 23 -6.90 -2.51 -2.31
CA ASP A 23 -7.97 -2.16 -1.37
C ASP A 23 -7.43 -1.61 -0.03
N TRP A 24 -8.28 -0.92 0.74
CA TRP A 24 -7.91 -0.32 2.01
C TRP A 24 -9.15 0.02 2.85
N PRO A 25 -9.04 -0.02 4.20
CA PRO A 25 -10.20 0.14 5.08
C PRO A 25 -10.80 1.55 5.05
N THR A 26 -9.96 2.59 4.94
CA THR A 26 -10.41 3.99 4.96
C THR A 26 -9.50 4.89 4.12
N PRO A 27 -9.98 6.06 3.66
CA PRO A 27 -9.16 7.04 2.93
C PRO A 27 -7.96 7.58 3.72
N ALA A 28 -7.87 7.30 5.03
CA ALA A 28 -6.74 7.68 5.87
C ALA A 28 -5.45 6.92 5.51
N VAL A 29 -5.54 5.68 5.01
CA VAL A 29 -4.37 4.87 4.61
C VAL A 29 -3.60 5.55 3.46
N PRO A 30 -4.20 5.77 2.26
CA PRO A 30 -3.51 6.46 1.17
C PRO A 30 -3.04 7.87 1.55
N ARG A 31 -3.79 8.60 2.39
CA ARG A 31 -3.37 9.93 2.88
C ARG A 31 -2.11 9.87 3.72
N ALA A 32 -2.09 9.03 4.75
CA ALA A 32 -0.95 8.89 5.63
C ALA A 32 0.32 8.51 4.84
N LEU A 33 0.19 7.67 3.81
CA LEU A 33 1.30 7.28 2.94
C LEU A 33 1.77 8.41 2.02
N LEU A 34 0.85 9.19 1.43
CA LEU A 34 1.20 10.38 0.65
C LEU A 34 1.89 11.43 1.52
N GLU A 35 1.33 11.70 2.70
CA GLU A 35 1.90 12.61 3.68
C GLU A 35 3.25 12.10 4.21
N ALA A 36 3.43 10.78 4.27
CA ALA A 36 4.69 10.10 4.56
C ALA A 36 5.77 10.36 3.51
N GLY A 37 5.39 10.84 2.32
CA GLY A 37 6.29 11.11 1.20
C GLY A 37 6.39 9.96 0.20
N LEU A 38 5.57 8.91 0.35
CA LEU A 38 5.56 7.79 -0.59
C LEU A 38 4.77 8.14 -1.86
N VAL A 39 5.21 7.59 -2.98
CA VAL A 39 4.40 7.49 -4.20
C VAL A 39 3.35 6.40 -4.00
N VAL A 40 2.08 6.80 -3.97
CA VAL A 40 0.98 5.87 -3.73
C VAL A 40 0.27 5.52 -5.03
N TYR A 41 0.24 4.23 -5.33
CA TYR A 41 -0.58 3.64 -6.39
C TYR A 41 -1.77 2.92 -5.78
N GLY A 42 -2.89 2.89 -6.50
CA GLY A 42 -4.06 2.08 -6.14
C GLY A 42 -4.38 1.08 -7.25
N PHE A 43 -4.78 -0.13 -6.87
CA PHE A 43 -5.38 -1.10 -7.79
C PHE A 43 -6.86 -1.28 -7.46
N SER A 44 -7.71 -1.12 -8.48
CA SER A 44 -9.14 -1.38 -8.40
C SER A 44 -9.62 -2.02 -9.70
N PRO A 45 -10.86 -2.55 -9.76
CA PRO A 45 -11.47 -2.93 -11.03
C PRO A 45 -11.36 -1.75 -12.01
N GLY A 46 -10.73 -1.95 -13.17
CA GLY A 46 -10.42 -0.90 -14.15
C GLY A 46 -8.95 -0.51 -14.26
N GLY A 47 -8.07 -1.06 -13.41
CA GLY A 47 -6.62 -0.97 -13.58
C GLY A 47 -5.89 -0.24 -12.46
N TYR A 48 -4.68 0.23 -12.77
CA TYR A 48 -3.84 0.96 -11.83
C TYR A 48 -4.19 2.44 -11.83
N SER A 49 -3.99 3.09 -10.69
CA SER A 49 -4.13 4.53 -10.52
C SER A 49 -2.99 5.08 -9.69
N ARG A 50 -2.70 6.37 -9.84
CA ARG A 50 -1.80 7.12 -8.97
C ARG A 50 -2.60 8.07 -8.09
N ALA A 51 -2.28 8.08 -6.81
CA ALA A 51 -2.91 8.96 -5.84
C ALA A 51 -2.11 10.26 -5.66
N GLU A 52 -2.82 11.35 -5.37
CA GLU A 52 -2.25 12.65 -5.03
C GLU A 52 -3.16 13.40 -4.05
N LEU A 53 -2.58 14.33 -3.29
CA LEU A 53 -3.32 15.33 -2.51
C LEU A 53 -3.44 16.61 -3.35
N ALA A 54 -4.66 17.10 -3.54
CA ALA A 54 -4.96 18.30 -4.32
C ALA A 54 -5.76 19.30 -3.49
N VAL A 55 -5.49 20.59 -3.66
CA VAL A 55 -6.25 21.67 -2.99
C VAL A 55 -7.70 21.69 -3.47
N GLU A 56 -7.89 21.51 -4.77
CA GLU A 56 -9.19 21.51 -5.42
C GLU A 56 -9.62 20.09 -5.83
N PRO A 57 -10.92 19.79 -5.90
CA PRO A 57 -11.39 18.53 -6.43
C PRO A 57 -10.97 18.39 -7.90
N ALA A 58 -10.56 17.18 -8.28
CA ALA A 58 -10.35 16.88 -9.70
C ALA A 58 -11.69 16.90 -10.45
N ALA A 59 -11.68 17.49 -11.66
CA ALA A 59 -12.84 17.47 -12.55
C ALA A 59 -13.31 16.03 -12.80
N ALA A 60 -14.62 15.81 -12.68
CA ALA A 60 -15.23 14.50 -12.93
C ALA A 60 -15.00 14.07 -14.38
N ARG A 61 -14.21 13.00 -14.57
CA ARG A 61 -13.87 12.40 -15.87
C ARG A 61 -13.66 10.90 -15.67
N ASP A 62 -13.79 10.12 -16.75
CA ASP A 62 -13.51 8.68 -16.69
C ASP A 62 -12.08 8.42 -16.17
N GLY A 63 -11.93 7.40 -15.32
CA GLY A 63 -10.66 7.05 -14.70
C GLY A 63 -10.17 8.04 -13.62
N VAL A 64 -10.95 9.03 -13.21
CA VAL A 64 -10.61 9.94 -12.11
C VAL A 64 -11.58 9.76 -10.95
N ARG A 65 -11.05 9.48 -9.76
CA ARG A 65 -11.82 9.42 -8.51
C ARG A 65 -11.30 10.46 -7.54
N SER A 66 -12.16 11.37 -7.11
CA SER A 66 -11.86 12.37 -6.08
C SER A 66 -12.60 12.05 -4.79
N VAL A 67 -11.90 12.05 -3.66
CA VAL A 67 -12.46 11.90 -2.32
C VAL A 67 -12.27 13.23 -1.59
N PRO A 68 -13.35 13.86 -1.08
CA PRO A 68 -13.24 15.11 -0.35
C PRO A 68 -12.40 14.96 0.93
N PRO A 69 -11.83 16.06 1.46
CA PRO A 69 -11.21 16.06 2.77
C PRO A 69 -12.22 15.66 3.85
N GLY A 70 -11.79 14.83 4.80
CA GLY A 70 -12.51 14.54 6.03
C GLY A 70 -12.32 15.63 7.09
N ALA A 71 -12.82 15.37 8.30
CA ALA A 71 -12.65 16.29 9.44
C ALA A 71 -11.16 16.49 9.77
N GLY A 72 -10.70 17.73 9.75
CA GLY A 72 -9.30 18.09 10.03
C GLY A 72 -8.34 17.96 8.85
N GLU A 73 -8.82 17.53 7.67
CA GLU A 73 -8.03 17.46 6.44
C GLU A 73 -8.31 18.69 5.56
N THR A 74 -7.32 19.11 4.75
CA THR A 74 -7.44 20.29 3.87
C THR A 74 -7.40 19.97 2.39
N HIS A 75 -6.97 18.77 2.01
CA HIS A 75 -6.77 18.38 0.61
C HIS A 75 -7.73 17.25 0.18
N HIS A 76 -8.16 17.31 -1.07
CA HIS A 76 -8.80 16.20 -1.76
C HIS A 76 -7.79 15.08 -2.02
N LEU A 77 -8.21 13.83 -1.82
CA LEU A 77 -7.46 12.67 -2.30
C LEU A 77 -7.96 12.30 -3.68
N VAL A 78 -7.09 12.41 -4.67
CA VAL A 78 -7.41 12.17 -6.07
C VAL A 78 -6.66 10.94 -6.55
N PHE A 79 -7.37 10.01 -7.16
CA PHE A 79 -6.80 8.89 -7.90
C PHE A 79 -6.99 9.11 -9.40
N ARG A 80 -5.90 9.03 -10.15
CA ARG A 80 -5.91 9.11 -11.62
C ARG A 80 -5.47 7.79 -12.22
N ARG A 81 -6.32 7.19 -13.05
CA ARG A 81 -6.00 5.95 -13.77
C ARG A 81 -4.72 6.13 -14.58
N LEU A 82 -3.90 5.09 -14.60
CA LEU A 82 -2.70 4.98 -15.41
C LEU A 82 -3.02 4.17 -16.67
N ASP A 83 -2.42 4.54 -17.79
CA ASP A 83 -2.56 3.81 -19.05
C ASP A 83 -1.84 2.46 -19.04
N ARG A 84 -0.87 2.31 -18.14
CA ARG A 84 -0.10 1.08 -17.94
C ARG A 84 0.15 0.84 -16.46
N ARG A 85 0.50 -0.40 -16.11
CA ARG A 85 0.96 -0.75 -14.76
C ARG A 85 2.20 0.09 -14.36
N PRO A 86 2.42 0.37 -13.07
CA PRO A 86 3.69 0.89 -12.58
C PRO A 86 4.86 0.01 -13.03
N ASP A 87 6.03 0.62 -13.26
CA ASP A 87 7.22 -0.15 -13.65
C ASP A 87 7.76 -0.97 -12.46
N GLN A 88 7.68 -0.42 -11.24
CA GLN A 88 8.05 -1.07 -9.99
C GLN A 88 7.32 -0.44 -8.81
N VAL A 89 7.19 -1.19 -7.71
CA VAL A 89 6.81 -0.66 -6.38
C VAL A 89 7.66 -1.31 -5.29
N ASP A 90 7.92 -0.60 -4.20
CA ASP A 90 8.73 -1.16 -3.09
C ASP A 90 7.87 -2.06 -2.20
N LEU A 91 6.60 -1.66 -1.98
CA LEU A 91 5.64 -2.34 -1.12
C LEU A 91 4.33 -2.62 -1.87
N VAL A 92 3.69 -3.74 -1.53
CA VAL A 92 2.27 -3.97 -1.83
C VAL A 92 1.51 -4.08 -0.51
N TYR A 93 0.54 -3.19 -0.31
CA TYR A 93 -0.37 -3.23 0.82
C TYR A 93 -1.67 -3.92 0.42
N VAL A 94 -2.18 -4.80 1.29
CA VAL A 94 -3.36 -5.61 1.00
C VAL A 94 -4.36 -5.54 2.14
N TYR A 95 -5.58 -5.15 1.80
CA TYR A 95 -6.76 -5.27 2.66
C TYR A 95 -7.84 -6.08 1.94
N ARG A 96 -7.55 -7.37 1.70
CA ARG A 96 -8.41 -8.30 0.97
C ARG A 96 -8.52 -9.64 1.71
N PRO A 97 -9.58 -10.44 1.45
CA PRO A 97 -9.72 -11.76 2.03
C PRO A 97 -8.54 -12.69 1.70
N ALA A 98 -8.25 -13.62 2.61
CA ALA A 98 -7.15 -14.58 2.49
C ALA A 98 -7.11 -15.35 1.17
N ALA A 99 -8.29 -15.70 0.64
CA ALA A 99 -8.45 -16.43 -0.62
C ALA A 99 -7.88 -15.67 -1.84
N GLU A 100 -7.74 -14.35 -1.77
CA GLU A 100 -7.23 -13.52 -2.87
C GLU A 100 -5.71 -13.28 -2.77
N LEU A 101 -5.09 -13.54 -1.62
CA LEU A 101 -3.72 -13.12 -1.35
C LEU A 101 -2.71 -13.74 -2.31
N TYR A 102 -2.87 -15.02 -2.65
CA TYR A 102 -1.98 -15.68 -3.60
C TYR A 102 -2.09 -15.04 -4.99
N GLY A 103 -3.30 -14.72 -5.43
CA GLY A 103 -3.54 -14.00 -6.69
C GLY A 103 -2.87 -12.63 -6.69
N ILE A 104 -2.95 -11.90 -5.58
CA ILE A 104 -2.32 -10.58 -5.41
C ILE A 104 -0.79 -10.68 -5.43
N LEU A 105 -0.22 -11.69 -4.76
CA LEU A 105 1.21 -11.96 -4.74
C LEU A 105 1.75 -12.17 -6.17
N VAL A 106 1.13 -13.07 -6.95
CA VAL A 106 1.62 -13.44 -8.29
C VAL A 106 1.27 -12.40 -9.37
N THR A 107 0.18 -11.65 -9.20
CA THR A 107 -0.27 -10.67 -10.21
C THR A 107 0.38 -9.31 -10.02
N HIS A 108 0.66 -8.92 -8.77
CA HIS A 108 1.12 -7.58 -8.43
C HIS A 108 2.49 -7.59 -7.75
N ALA A 109 2.63 -8.25 -6.61
CA ALA A 109 3.82 -8.08 -5.79
C ALA A 109 5.09 -8.62 -6.47
N GLN A 110 5.07 -9.85 -7.00
CA GLN A 110 6.23 -10.41 -7.70
C GLN A 110 6.53 -9.67 -9.03
N PRO A 111 5.55 -9.42 -9.93
CA PRO A 111 5.84 -8.77 -11.21
C PRO A 111 6.25 -7.30 -11.11
N LEU A 112 5.88 -6.60 -10.03
CA LEU A 112 6.28 -5.22 -9.77
C LEU A 112 7.58 -5.12 -8.95
N GLY A 113 8.22 -6.26 -8.64
CA GLY A 113 9.47 -6.30 -7.89
C GLY A 113 9.34 -5.83 -6.44
N ALA A 114 8.16 -5.99 -5.83
CA ALA A 114 7.93 -5.58 -4.46
C ALA A 114 8.85 -6.35 -3.51
N THR A 115 9.44 -5.60 -2.58
CA THR A 115 10.32 -6.16 -1.54
C THR A 115 9.55 -6.64 -0.33
N ALA A 116 8.34 -6.11 -0.10
CA ALA A 116 7.44 -6.59 0.94
C ALA A 116 5.96 -6.56 0.53
N LEU A 117 5.20 -7.49 1.11
CA LEU A 117 3.75 -7.59 1.04
C LEU A 117 3.17 -7.35 2.44
N TRP A 118 2.53 -6.20 2.63
CA TRP A 118 1.93 -5.78 3.89
C TRP A 118 0.47 -6.25 3.98
N LEU A 119 0.21 -7.20 4.86
CA LEU A 119 -1.12 -7.71 5.16
C LEU A 119 -1.73 -6.88 6.28
N GLN A 120 -2.71 -6.05 5.94
CA GLN A 120 -3.45 -5.28 6.93
C GLN A 120 -4.29 -6.23 7.81
N PRO A 121 -4.28 -6.06 9.14
CA PRO A 121 -5.21 -6.78 10.02
C PRO A 121 -6.67 -6.69 9.54
N PRO A 122 -7.47 -7.76 9.67
CA PRO A 122 -7.32 -8.85 10.64
C PRO A 122 -6.71 -10.17 10.10
N LEU A 123 -5.99 -10.15 8.97
CA LEU A 123 -5.35 -11.38 8.45
C LEU A 123 -4.39 -12.02 9.47
N THR A 124 -4.27 -13.35 9.40
CA THR A 124 -3.63 -14.20 10.42
C THR A 124 -2.30 -14.80 9.95
N ALA A 125 -1.47 -15.20 10.92
CA ALA A 125 -0.18 -15.85 10.70
C ALA A 125 -0.24 -17.12 9.84
N ALA A 126 -1.34 -17.87 9.87
CA ALA A 126 -1.49 -19.05 9.03
C ALA A 126 -1.52 -18.69 7.53
N GLU A 127 -2.14 -17.58 7.19
CA GLU A 127 -2.30 -17.10 5.81
C GLU A 127 -0.97 -16.54 5.29
N ALA A 128 -0.26 -15.78 6.13
CA ALA A 128 1.08 -15.27 5.82
C ALA A 128 2.10 -16.39 5.57
N ASN A 129 2.06 -17.46 6.38
CA ASN A 129 2.97 -18.60 6.24
C ASN A 129 2.83 -19.34 4.90
N LEU A 130 1.63 -19.39 4.34
CA LEU A 130 1.41 -19.99 3.01
C LEU A 130 2.04 -19.14 1.91
N LEU A 131 1.97 -17.81 2.01
CA LEU A 131 2.57 -16.89 1.05
C LEU A 131 4.10 -16.89 1.14
N ALA A 132 4.65 -16.89 2.35
CA ALA A 132 6.10 -16.91 2.55
C ALA A 132 6.78 -18.13 1.89
N ARG A 133 6.09 -19.27 1.85
CA ARG A 133 6.57 -20.50 1.18
C ARG A 133 6.61 -20.37 -0.35
N ALA A 134 5.82 -19.47 -0.94
CA ALA A 134 5.82 -19.24 -2.38
C ALA A 134 7.04 -18.43 -2.85
N GLY A 135 7.80 -17.82 -1.91
CA GLY A 135 8.96 -16.99 -2.20
C GLY A 135 8.60 -15.60 -2.76
N GLY A 136 9.58 -14.70 -2.74
CA GLY A 136 9.42 -13.32 -3.23
C GLY A 136 9.47 -12.30 -2.09
N PRO A 137 8.51 -11.36 -2.00
CA PRO A 137 8.52 -10.30 -1.00
C PRO A 137 8.48 -10.83 0.43
N GLU A 138 9.06 -10.06 1.34
CA GLU A 138 8.89 -10.28 2.77
C GLU A 138 7.43 -10.07 3.18
N ILE A 139 6.85 -10.98 3.96
CA ILE A 139 5.46 -10.86 4.40
C ILE A 139 5.42 -10.13 5.74
N ILE A 140 4.74 -8.98 5.75
CA ILE A 140 4.52 -8.18 6.96
C ILE A 140 3.07 -8.38 7.39
N GLU A 141 2.85 -8.74 8.65
CA GLU A 141 1.53 -8.94 9.23
C GLU A 141 1.46 -8.44 10.68
N GLY A 142 0.26 -8.46 11.27
CA GLY A 142 0.05 -8.14 12.69
C GLY A 142 0.30 -6.68 13.07
N CYS A 143 0.56 -5.80 12.10
CA CYS A 143 0.78 -4.38 12.33
C CYS A 143 -0.05 -3.52 11.37
N ASP A 144 -0.65 -2.47 11.93
CA ASP A 144 -1.37 -1.45 11.18
C ASP A 144 -0.38 -0.45 10.56
N ILE A 145 -0.52 -0.19 9.26
CA ILE A 145 0.43 0.67 8.55
C ILE A 145 0.33 2.14 8.99
N ILE A 146 -0.85 2.63 9.36
CA ILE A 146 -1.03 4.01 9.84
C ILE A 146 -0.34 4.15 11.19
N GLU A 147 -0.53 3.19 12.09
CA GLU A 147 0.17 3.18 13.39
C GLU A 147 1.69 3.14 13.20
N MET A 148 2.18 2.37 12.21
CA MET A 148 3.62 2.35 11.89
C MET A 148 4.12 3.69 11.37
N ILE A 149 3.39 4.35 10.46
CA ILE A 149 3.74 5.69 9.96
C ILE A 149 3.79 6.71 11.10
N ARG A 150 2.81 6.67 12.02
CA ARG A 150 2.78 7.53 13.21
C ARG A 150 4.00 7.29 14.09
N ALA A 151 4.33 6.03 14.36
CA ALA A 151 5.50 5.67 15.14
C ALA A 151 6.83 6.08 14.47
N LEU A 152 6.91 6.09 13.13
CA LEU A 152 8.08 6.57 12.39
C LEU A 152 8.29 8.07 12.54
N ARG A 153 7.20 8.84 12.55
CA ARG A 153 7.24 10.31 12.54
C ARG A 153 7.41 10.95 13.91
N GLY A 154 7.31 10.16 14.99
CA GLY A 154 7.38 10.65 16.38
C GLY A 154 6.21 11.55 16.76
N PRO A 155 6.02 11.85 18.06
CA PRO A 155 5.12 12.91 18.47
C PRO A 155 5.67 14.25 17.93
N ARG A 156 4.85 14.98 17.17
CA ARG A 156 5.11 16.38 16.84
C ARG A 156 4.86 17.27 18.06
#